data_AF-A0A3A8W1Z9-F1
#
_entry.id   AF-A0A3A8W1Z9-F1
#
_cell.length_a   1.000
_cell.length_b   1.000
_cell.length_c   1.000
_cell.angle_alpha   90.00
_cell.angle_beta   90.00
_cell.angle_gamma   90.00
#
_symmetry.space_group_name_H-M   'P 1'
#
loop_
_entity.id
_entity.type
_entity.pdbx_description
1 polymer ?
#
loop_
_entity_poly.entity_id
_entity_poly.type
_entity_poly.pdbx_seq_one_letter_code
_entity_poly.pdbx_strand_id
1 'polypeptide(L)'
;MENFMKDIVVDRMAGQLECQLEKNEEFKKCKKRFLLLFDKLQKKFDGNKKKSRLLDKLDKAMGNYTCRYGEAAYCLGFHDGMDIGLGHADTCVLKDGMEEQTCMSVEDMTHLVYIMDAYRELNIAFCGEEMMLGFDEGCIGALSRVYKVIAHNVCAGMKENDFAGEDEVLLDTSLTPEQRAKKLLGK
;
A
#
# COMPACT_ATOMS: atom_id res chain seq x y z
N MET A 1 -2.63 17.18 26.53
CA MET A 1 -2.02 16.85 25.22
C MET A 1 -1.31 15.50 25.21
N GLU A 2 -0.74 15.02 26.33
CA GLU A 2 -0.27 13.62 26.43
C GLU A 2 -1.37 12.58 26.17
N ASN A 3 -2.61 12.85 26.60
CA ASN A 3 -3.74 11.93 26.39
C ASN A 3 -4.14 11.78 24.92
N PHE A 4 -4.09 12.85 24.11
CA PHE A 4 -4.47 12.77 22.69
C PHE A 4 -3.53 11.87 21.86
N MET A 5 -2.25 11.83 22.22
CA MET A 5 -1.26 10.97 21.57
C MET A 5 -1.39 9.51 22.03
N LYS A 6 -1.74 9.27 23.30
CA LYS A 6 -2.14 7.92 23.73
C LYS A 6 -3.37 7.48 22.97
N ASP A 7 -4.38 8.32 22.83
CA ASP A 7 -5.64 7.91 22.18
C ASP A 7 -5.45 7.63 20.67
N ILE A 8 -4.58 8.36 19.95
CA ILE A 8 -4.27 8.05 18.54
C ILE A 8 -3.37 6.81 18.38
N VAL A 9 -2.44 6.57 19.32
CA VAL A 9 -1.49 5.45 19.25
C VAL A 9 -2.07 4.15 19.84
N VAL A 10 -3.06 4.24 20.72
CA VAL A 10 -3.59 3.08 21.47
C VAL A 10 -4.81 2.44 20.81
N ASP A 11 -5.63 3.17 20.03
CA ASP A 11 -6.89 2.62 19.50
C ASP A 11 -6.80 1.95 18.12
N ARG A 12 -5.66 2.05 17.42
CA ARG A 12 -5.45 1.33 16.16
C ARG A 12 -4.63 0.06 16.41
N MET A 13 -5.29 -1.02 16.83
CA MET A 13 -4.79 -2.41 16.65
C MET A 13 -3.30 -2.64 17.04
N ALA A 14 -2.81 -1.91 18.05
CA ALA A 14 -1.43 -1.40 18.05
C ALA A 14 -0.36 -2.42 18.44
N GLY A 15 -0.62 -3.35 19.35
CA GLY A 15 0.43 -4.18 19.96
C GLY A 15 1.15 -5.12 18.98
N GLN A 16 0.40 -5.90 18.20
CA GLN A 16 0.96 -6.93 17.33
C GLN A 16 1.59 -6.33 16.06
N LEU A 17 0.90 -5.37 15.42
CA LEU A 17 1.39 -4.66 14.25
C LEU A 17 2.66 -3.86 14.57
N GLU A 18 2.71 -3.20 15.73
CA GLU A 18 3.89 -2.45 16.15
C GLU A 18 5.08 -3.38 16.44
N CYS A 19 4.85 -4.56 17.06
CA CYS A 19 5.91 -5.56 17.28
C CYS A 19 6.52 -6.09 15.97
N GLN A 20 5.72 -6.22 14.91
CA GLN A 20 6.22 -6.61 13.59
C GLN A 20 6.99 -5.47 12.92
N LEU A 21 6.44 -4.26 12.97
CA LEU A 21 7.05 -3.07 12.39
C LEU A 21 8.36 -2.66 13.06
N GLU A 22 8.53 -2.95 14.36
CA GLU A 22 9.79 -2.74 15.07
C GLU A 22 10.93 -3.63 14.57
N LYS A 23 10.67 -4.65 13.76
CA LYS A 23 11.74 -5.41 13.08
C LYS A 23 12.27 -4.69 11.84
N ASN A 24 11.53 -3.71 11.30
CA ASN A 24 11.91 -2.95 10.12
C ASN A 24 12.74 -1.69 10.49
N GLU A 25 14.02 -1.70 10.12
CA GLU A 25 14.96 -0.62 10.44
C GLU A 25 14.59 0.72 9.79
N GLU A 26 13.94 0.71 8.63
CA GLU A 26 13.48 1.94 7.99
C GLU A 26 12.22 2.50 8.66
N PHE A 27 11.30 1.65 9.10
CA PHE A 27 10.15 2.07 9.90
C PHE A 27 10.61 2.73 11.20
N LYS A 28 11.56 2.11 11.92
CA LYS A 28 12.21 2.69 13.11
C LYS A 28 12.79 4.07 12.83
N LYS A 29 13.49 4.24 11.71
CA LYS A 29 14.05 5.54 11.29
C LYS A 29 12.94 6.58 11.03
N CYS A 30 11.85 6.19 10.36
CA CYS A 30 10.70 7.06 10.12
C CYS A 30 10.00 7.47 11.42
N LYS A 31 9.67 6.52 12.30
CA LYS A 31 9.07 6.77 13.62
C LYS A 31 9.93 7.71 14.46
N LYS A 32 11.24 7.44 14.56
CA LYS A 32 12.19 8.30 15.30
C LYS A 32 12.27 9.70 14.72
N ARG A 33 12.29 9.85 13.39
CA ARG A 33 12.34 11.15 12.72
C ARG A 33 11.06 11.95 12.96
N PHE A 34 9.89 11.31 12.89
CA PHE A 34 8.60 11.93 13.20
C PHE A 34 8.57 12.43 14.64
N LEU A 35 8.85 11.57 15.63
CA LEU A 35 8.86 11.94 17.05
C LEU A 35 9.81 13.11 17.35
N LEU A 36 11.01 13.10 16.75
CA LEU A 36 12.00 14.16 16.94
C LEU A 36 11.57 15.50 16.33
N LEU A 37 10.87 15.50 15.19
CA LEU A 37 10.34 16.73 14.59
C LEU A 37 9.12 17.24 15.34
N PHE A 38 8.29 16.34 15.85
CA PHE A 38 7.12 16.68 16.65
C PHE A 38 7.51 17.34 17.98
N ASP A 39 8.47 16.77 18.71
CA ASP A 39 9.03 17.35 19.94
C ASP A 39 9.66 18.73 19.69
N LYS A 40 10.40 18.88 18.57
CA LYS A 40 10.95 20.18 18.15
C LYS A 40 9.88 21.21 17.82
N LEU A 41 8.73 20.80 17.28
CA LEU A 41 7.60 21.68 17.02
C LEU A 41 6.93 22.12 18.33
N GLN A 42 6.67 21.17 19.24
CA GLN A 42 6.07 21.45 20.55
C GLN A 42 6.92 22.43 21.38
N LYS A 43 8.24 22.27 21.37
CA LYS A 43 9.17 23.15 22.11
C LYS A 43 9.39 24.53 21.51
N LYS A 44 9.02 24.76 20.24
CA LYS A 44 9.26 26.02 19.50
C LYS A 44 7.97 26.75 19.13
N PHE A 45 6.91 26.58 19.91
CA PHE A 45 5.58 27.11 19.58
C PHE A 45 5.44 28.63 19.79
N ASP A 46 6.39 29.42 19.25
CA ASP A 46 6.34 30.88 19.17
C ASP A 46 6.47 31.35 17.71
N GLY A 47 5.31 31.47 17.06
CA GLY A 47 4.94 32.48 16.06
C GLY A 47 5.81 32.84 14.83
N ASN A 48 6.96 32.22 14.54
CA ASN A 48 7.90 32.78 13.55
C ASN A 48 8.04 31.96 12.24
N LYS A 49 8.45 32.56 11.11
CA LYS A 49 8.60 31.96 9.75
C LYS A 49 9.42 30.66 9.68
N LYS A 50 10.28 30.38 10.67
CA LYS A 50 10.95 29.05 10.83
C LYS A 50 9.95 27.90 11.10
N LYS A 51 8.70 28.23 11.44
CA LYS A 51 7.58 27.33 11.70
C LYS A 51 7.04 26.64 10.44
N SER A 52 6.91 27.33 9.30
CA SER A 52 6.36 26.70 8.09
C SER A 52 7.26 25.56 7.61
N ARG A 53 8.57 25.81 7.50
CA ARG A 53 9.55 24.77 7.09
C ARG A 53 9.65 23.61 8.07
N LEU A 54 9.31 23.80 9.35
CA LEU A 54 9.32 22.74 10.34
C LEU A 54 8.01 21.93 10.29
N LEU A 55 6.89 22.59 10.03
CA LEU A 55 5.60 21.96 9.73
C LEU A 55 5.70 21.12 8.45
N ASP A 56 6.23 21.65 7.35
CA ASP A 56 6.39 20.90 6.09
C ASP A 56 7.22 19.62 6.28
N LYS A 57 8.26 19.70 7.12
CA LYS A 57 9.10 18.54 7.47
C LYS A 57 8.38 17.54 8.37
N LEU A 58 7.55 18.03 9.28
CA LEU A 58 6.74 17.19 10.15
C LEU A 58 5.65 16.48 9.34
N ASP A 59 4.94 17.18 8.46
CA ASP A 59 3.90 16.62 7.60
C ASP A 59 4.47 15.54 6.70
N LYS A 60 5.63 15.78 6.06
CA LYS A 60 6.32 14.75 5.28
C LYS A 60 6.75 13.56 6.13
N ALA A 61 7.22 13.78 7.35
CA ALA A 61 7.61 12.70 8.25
C ALA A 61 6.41 11.89 8.75
N MET A 62 5.29 12.56 9.05
CA MET A 62 4.03 11.94 9.42
C MET A 62 3.47 11.12 8.26
N GLY A 63 3.40 11.69 7.05
CA GLY A 63 2.95 10.96 5.85
C GLY A 63 3.77 9.70 5.59
N ASN A 64 5.10 9.78 5.69
CA ASN A 64 5.97 8.61 5.53
C ASN A 64 5.77 7.56 6.63
N TYR A 65 5.51 7.99 7.87
CA TYR A 65 5.21 7.10 8.99
C TYR A 65 3.87 6.39 8.77
N THR A 66 2.81 7.13 8.46
CA THR A 66 1.45 6.62 8.24
C THR A 66 1.39 5.71 7.01
N CYS A 67 2.09 6.04 5.92
CA CYS A 67 2.14 5.19 4.72
C CYS A 67 2.71 3.81 5.03
N ARG A 68 3.87 3.75 5.70
CA ARG A 68 4.51 2.47 6.07
C ARG A 68 3.71 1.68 7.08
N TYR A 69 3.05 2.38 8.00
CA TYR A 69 2.13 1.75 8.93
C TYR A 69 0.92 1.14 8.21
N GLY A 70 0.31 1.89 7.28
CA GLY A 70 -0.82 1.42 6.47
C GLY A 70 -0.48 0.28 5.52
N GLU A 71 0.69 0.32 4.88
CA GLU A 71 1.20 -0.78 4.05
C GLU A 71 1.36 -2.07 4.86
N ALA A 72 1.98 -1.99 6.04
CA ALA A 72 2.16 -3.15 6.90
C ALA A 72 0.84 -3.65 7.50
N ALA A 73 -0.07 -2.74 7.87
CA ALA A 73 -1.41 -3.09 8.33
C ALA A 73 -2.14 -3.88 7.25
N TYR A 74 -2.13 -3.40 6.01
CA TYR A 74 -2.75 -4.06 4.87
C TYR A 74 -2.16 -5.46 4.61
N CYS A 75 -0.83 -5.58 4.56
CA CYS A 75 -0.17 -6.88 4.35
C CYS A 75 -0.46 -7.89 5.46
N LEU A 76 -0.74 -7.43 6.68
CA LEU A 76 -1.06 -8.27 7.83
C LEU A 76 -2.57 -8.45 8.04
N GLY A 77 -3.41 -7.98 7.11
CA GLY A 77 -4.86 -8.11 7.17
C GLY A 77 -5.53 -7.18 8.19
N PHE A 78 -4.84 -6.16 8.69
CA PHE A 78 -5.39 -5.14 9.57
C PHE A 78 -6.03 -4.01 8.73
N HIS A 79 -7.35 -3.84 8.84
CA HIS A 79 -8.08 -2.77 8.17
C HIS A 79 -8.42 -1.61 9.12
N ASP A 80 -8.21 -0.39 8.63
CA ASP A 80 -8.13 0.85 9.41
C ASP A 80 -9.48 1.25 10.07
N GLY A 81 -9.73 0.78 11.29
CA GLY A 81 -10.73 1.34 12.21
C GLY A 81 -12.21 1.16 11.84
N MET A 82 -12.56 0.27 10.91
CA MET A 82 -13.94 -0.12 10.63
C MET A 82 -14.07 -1.64 10.69
N ASP A 83 -14.75 -2.12 11.72
CA ASP A 83 -15.27 -3.48 11.78
C ASP A 83 -16.41 -3.59 10.76
N ILE A 84 -16.08 -4.01 9.53
CA ILE A 84 -17.10 -4.45 8.58
C ILE A 84 -17.19 -5.95 8.76
N GLY A 85 -18.12 -6.36 9.63
CA GLY A 85 -18.55 -7.75 9.75
C GLY A 85 -19.08 -8.23 8.41
N LEU A 86 -18.20 -8.79 7.57
CA LEU A 86 -18.50 -9.51 6.34
C LEU A 86 -17.35 -10.49 6.04
N GLY A 87 -17.43 -11.66 6.68
CA GLY A 87 -17.09 -12.94 6.04
C GLY A 87 -15.66 -13.18 5.54
N HIS A 88 -14.62 -12.93 6.33
CA HIS A 88 -13.27 -13.50 6.11
C HIS A 88 -12.80 -14.37 7.29
N ALA A 89 -13.76 -14.94 8.04
CA ALA A 89 -13.47 -15.77 9.21
C ALA A 89 -12.86 -17.16 8.89
N ASP A 90 -12.60 -17.50 7.62
CA ASP A 90 -12.13 -18.86 7.28
C ASP A 90 -10.74 -18.97 6.65
N THR A 91 -9.98 -17.89 6.40
CA THR A 91 -8.69 -18.04 5.66
C THR A 91 -7.48 -17.26 6.17
N CYS A 92 -7.55 -16.60 7.33
CA CYS A 92 -6.37 -15.92 7.90
C CYS A 92 -5.91 -16.54 9.22
N VAL A 93 -5.99 -17.87 9.37
CA VAL A 93 -5.19 -18.55 10.40
C VAL A 93 -3.89 -18.96 9.72
N LEU A 94 -2.84 -18.18 9.96
CA LEU A 94 -1.45 -18.56 9.71
C LEU A 94 -1.18 -19.86 10.47
N LYS A 95 -1.45 -21.00 9.83
CA LYS A 95 -0.92 -22.30 10.26
C LYS A 95 0.45 -22.43 9.61
N ASP A 96 1.47 -22.64 10.43
CA ASP A 96 2.83 -22.92 10.00
C ASP A 96 2.83 -23.96 8.87
N GLY A 97 3.31 -23.57 7.68
CA GLY A 97 3.54 -24.47 6.56
C GLY A 97 2.58 -24.39 5.35
N MET A 98 1.76 -23.35 5.21
CA MET A 98 1.03 -23.10 3.95
C MET A 98 1.53 -21.84 3.24
N GLU A 99 1.82 -21.99 1.95
CA GLU A 99 2.23 -20.93 0.99
C GLU A 99 1.30 -19.71 1.08
N GLU A 100 1.84 -18.51 0.82
CA GLU A 100 1.09 -17.25 0.76
C GLU A 100 -0.12 -17.39 -0.19
N GLN A 101 -1.26 -17.78 0.34
CA GLN A 101 -2.49 -17.86 -0.42
C GLN A 101 -3.02 -16.43 -0.58
N THR A 102 -2.92 -15.91 -1.79
CA THR A 102 -3.45 -14.60 -2.16
C THR A 102 -4.96 -14.59 -1.92
N CYS A 103 -5.41 -13.78 -0.96
CA CYS A 103 -6.82 -13.66 -0.54
C CYS A 103 -7.73 -13.03 -1.63
N MET A 104 -7.18 -12.62 -2.77
CA MET A 104 -7.89 -11.91 -3.82
C MET A 104 -8.84 -12.84 -4.59
N SER A 105 -10.11 -12.42 -4.69
CA SER A 105 -11.10 -13.12 -5.51
C SER A 105 -10.82 -12.92 -7.01
N VAL A 106 -11.32 -13.84 -7.85
CA VAL A 106 -11.21 -13.68 -9.31
C VAL A 106 -11.93 -12.42 -9.78
N GLU A 107 -13.07 -12.11 -9.16
CA GLU A 107 -13.87 -10.93 -9.49
C GLU A 107 -13.11 -9.63 -9.18
N ASP A 108 -12.53 -9.52 -7.97
CA ASP A 108 -11.75 -8.34 -7.60
C ASP A 108 -10.51 -8.17 -8.50
N MET A 109 -9.78 -9.25 -8.76
CA MET A 109 -8.65 -9.21 -9.69
C MET A 109 -9.11 -8.80 -11.09
N THR A 110 -10.27 -9.28 -11.55
CA THR A 110 -10.85 -8.88 -12.84
C THR A 110 -11.12 -7.37 -12.89
N HIS A 111 -11.67 -6.79 -11.84
CA HIS A 111 -11.87 -5.34 -11.75
C HIS A 111 -10.56 -4.55 -11.75
N LEU A 112 -9.51 -5.06 -11.08
CA LEU A 112 -8.20 -4.44 -11.14
C LEU A 112 -7.60 -4.50 -12.56
N VAL A 113 -7.77 -5.61 -13.28
CA VAL A 113 -7.36 -5.71 -14.69
C VAL A 113 -8.11 -4.70 -15.56
N TYR A 114 -9.42 -4.52 -15.37
CA TYR A 114 -10.17 -3.47 -16.07
C TYR A 114 -9.64 -2.05 -15.79
N ILE A 115 -9.31 -1.76 -14.53
CA ILE A 115 -8.73 -0.46 -14.16
C ILE A 115 -7.35 -0.28 -14.80
N MET A 116 -6.55 -1.34 -14.87
CA MET A 116 -5.25 -1.31 -15.53
C MET A 116 -5.38 -1.04 -17.03
N ASP A 117 -6.31 -1.71 -17.71
CA ASP A 117 -6.59 -1.47 -19.13
C ASP A 117 -7.01 -0.02 -19.38
N ALA A 118 -7.96 0.49 -18.58
CA ALA A 118 -8.40 1.87 -18.67
C ALA A 118 -7.27 2.87 -18.40
N TYR A 119 -6.39 2.58 -17.44
CA TYR A 119 -5.21 3.39 -17.18
C TYR A 119 -4.30 3.45 -18.42
N ARG A 120 -4.03 2.32 -19.09
CA ARG A 120 -3.18 2.28 -20.29
C ARG A 120 -3.79 3.07 -21.44
N GLU A 121 -5.10 2.91 -21.67
CA GLU A 121 -5.81 3.67 -22.69
C GLU A 121 -5.76 5.17 -22.40
N LEU A 122 -5.98 5.59 -21.15
CA LEU A 122 -5.85 6.99 -20.75
C LEU A 122 -4.42 7.50 -20.93
N ASN A 123 -3.42 6.71 -20.54
CA ASN A 123 -2.02 7.05 -20.69
C ASN A 123 -1.69 7.34 -22.17
N ILE A 124 -2.02 6.42 -23.08
CA ILE A 124 -1.82 6.60 -24.52
C ILE A 124 -2.61 7.82 -25.04
N ALA A 125 -3.86 7.98 -24.63
CA ALA A 125 -4.70 9.08 -25.09
C ALA A 125 -4.15 10.47 -24.71
N PHE A 126 -3.56 10.60 -23.52
CA PHE A 126 -2.98 11.87 -23.05
C PHE A 126 -1.55 12.11 -23.53
N CYS A 127 -0.77 11.04 -23.72
CA CYS A 127 0.67 11.11 -23.98
C CYS A 127 1.03 10.89 -25.46
N GLY A 128 0.09 10.39 -26.28
CA GLY A 128 0.32 10.04 -27.69
C GLY A 128 0.98 8.66 -27.88
N GLU A 129 1.68 8.18 -26.86
CA GLU A 129 2.26 6.84 -26.75
C GLU A 129 2.18 6.35 -25.30
N GLU A 130 2.39 5.05 -25.09
CA GLU A 130 2.43 4.48 -23.74
C GLU A 130 3.71 4.95 -23.02
N MET A 131 3.53 5.77 -21.98
CA MET A 131 4.59 6.28 -21.13
C MET A 131 4.55 5.63 -19.75
N MET A 132 5.72 5.15 -19.30
CA MET A 132 5.92 4.68 -17.94
C MET A 132 6.08 5.90 -17.03
N LEU A 133 5.01 6.24 -16.30
CA LEU A 133 5.01 7.33 -15.34
C LEU A 133 5.32 6.81 -13.93
N GLY A 134 6.16 7.56 -13.21
CA GLY A 134 6.42 7.32 -11.79
C GLY A 134 5.18 7.55 -10.91
N PHE A 135 5.11 6.90 -9.74
CA PHE A 135 3.94 6.99 -8.85
C PHE A 135 3.67 8.41 -8.30
N ASP A 136 4.63 9.31 -8.39
CA ASP A 136 4.57 10.71 -7.98
C ASP A 136 4.36 11.68 -9.15
N GLU A 137 4.26 11.18 -10.38
CA GLU A 137 4.09 11.97 -11.60
C GLU A 137 2.61 12.27 -11.89
N GLY A 138 2.00 13.07 -11.00
CA GLY A 138 0.63 13.56 -11.15
C GLY A 138 -0.44 12.47 -11.01
N CYS A 139 -1.65 12.75 -11.50
CA CYS A 139 -2.79 11.84 -11.35
C CYS A 139 -2.65 10.53 -12.14
N ILE A 140 -2.08 10.59 -13.35
CA ILE A 140 -1.85 9.39 -14.16
C ILE A 140 -0.76 8.53 -13.53
N GLY A 141 0.37 9.13 -13.14
CA GLY A 141 1.40 8.43 -12.38
C GLY A 141 0.86 7.79 -11.09
N ALA A 142 0.00 8.48 -10.35
CA ALA A 142 -0.64 7.92 -9.14
C ALA A 142 -1.56 6.71 -9.45
N LEU A 143 -2.29 6.73 -10.57
CA LEU A 143 -3.17 5.62 -10.99
C LEU A 143 -2.38 4.35 -11.33
N SER A 144 -1.14 4.48 -11.81
CA SER A 144 -0.26 3.33 -12.12
C SER A 144 0.00 2.43 -10.89
N ARG A 145 -0.29 2.88 -9.67
CA ARG A 145 -0.23 2.06 -8.44
C ARG A 145 -1.13 0.82 -8.49
N VAL A 146 -2.16 0.80 -9.34
CA VAL A 146 -2.97 -0.42 -9.56
C VAL A 146 -2.10 -1.60 -9.97
N TYR A 147 -1.04 -1.36 -10.76
CA TYR A 147 -0.06 -2.38 -11.14
C TYR A 147 0.57 -3.04 -9.92
N LYS A 148 0.98 -2.26 -8.91
CA LYS A 148 1.51 -2.79 -7.66
C LYS A 148 0.50 -3.64 -6.92
N VAL A 149 -0.77 -3.24 -6.88
CA VAL A 149 -1.81 -4.02 -6.18
C VAL A 149 -1.97 -5.38 -6.85
N ILE A 150 -1.98 -5.40 -8.19
CA ILE A 150 -2.03 -6.65 -8.97
C ILE A 150 -0.79 -7.51 -8.67
N ALA A 151 0.42 -6.95 -8.82
CA ALA A 151 1.69 -7.66 -8.61
C ALA A 151 1.83 -8.28 -7.22
N HIS A 152 1.33 -7.62 -6.16
CA HIS A 152 1.37 -8.21 -4.81
C HIS A 152 0.42 -9.41 -4.64
N ASN A 153 -0.64 -9.49 -5.44
CA ASN A 153 -1.69 -10.48 -5.34
C ASN A 153 -1.63 -11.57 -6.41
N VAL A 154 -0.58 -11.60 -7.26
CA VAL A 154 -0.35 -12.73 -8.17
C VAL A 154 0.08 -13.98 -7.39
N CYS A 155 -0.16 -15.16 -7.96
CA CYS A 155 0.18 -16.42 -7.33
C CYS A 155 1.71 -16.58 -7.13
N ALA A 156 2.11 -17.34 -6.11
CA ALA A 156 3.52 -17.49 -5.73
C ALA A 156 4.42 -17.94 -6.89
N GLY A 157 3.93 -18.84 -7.76
CA GLY A 157 4.67 -19.31 -8.94
C GLY A 157 4.98 -18.23 -9.99
N MET A 158 4.25 -17.11 -9.98
CA MET A 158 4.56 -15.94 -10.83
C MET A 158 5.54 -14.98 -10.15
N LYS A 159 5.57 -14.91 -8.82
CA LYS A 159 6.49 -14.06 -8.04
C LYS A 159 7.95 -14.52 -8.14
N GLU A 160 8.19 -15.82 -8.34
CA GLU A 160 9.53 -16.40 -8.43
C GLU A 160 10.24 -16.13 -9.77
N ASN A 161 9.50 -15.72 -10.81
CA ASN A 161 10.02 -15.49 -12.16
C ASN A 161 10.24 -13.99 -12.46
N ASP A 162 11.09 -13.33 -11.65
CA ASP A 162 11.67 -11.99 -11.84
C ASP A 162 10.93 -11.08 -12.86
N PHE A 163 9.71 -10.64 -12.48
CA PHE A 163 8.88 -9.62 -13.15
C PHE A 163 8.36 -9.92 -14.58
N ALA A 164 8.83 -10.96 -15.28
CA ALA A 164 8.44 -11.18 -16.68
C ALA A 164 7.05 -11.84 -16.82
N GLY A 165 6.72 -12.79 -15.95
CA GLY A 165 5.51 -13.62 -16.12
C GLY A 165 4.20 -12.88 -15.82
N GLU A 166 4.21 -11.91 -14.90
CA GLU A 166 3.02 -11.12 -14.58
C GLU A 166 2.66 -10.13 -15.70
N ASP A 167 3.66 -9.45 -16.26
CA ASP A 167 3.50 -8.49 -17.35
C ASP A 167 3.00 -9.18 -18.62
N GLU A 168 3.53 -10.37 -18.94
CA GLU A 168 3.06 -11.16 -20.07
C GLU A 168 1.56 -11.45 -19.98
N VAL A 169 1.07 -11.83 -18.80
CA VAL A 169 -0.36 -12.12 -18.61
C VAL A 169 -1.18 -10.84 -18.57
N LEU A 170 -0.71 -9.81 -17.86
CA LEU A 170 -1.46 -8.57 -17.68
C LEU A 170 -1.65 -7.81 -18.99
N LEU A 171 -0.66 -7.86 -19.88
CA LEU A 171 -0.64 -7.15 -21.15
C LEU A 171 -1.19 -7.98 -22.33
N ASP A 172 -1.56 -9.25 -22.11
CA ASP A 172 -2.13 -10.13 -23.15
C ASP A 172 -3.58 -9.73 -23.49
N THR A 173 -3.72 -8.81 -24.44
CA THR A 173 -5.01 -8.34 -24.96
C THR A 173 -5.80 -9.40 -25.73
N SER A 174 -5.23 -10.58 -26.01
CA SER A 174 -5.99 -11.69 -26.60
C SER A 174 -6.90 -12.38 -25.59
N LEU A 175 -6.67 -12.14 -24.29
CA LEU A 175 -7.43 -12.70 -23.18
C LEU A 175 -8.42 -11.68 -22.61
N THR A 176 -9.58 -12.18 -22.18
CA THR A 176 -10.51 -11.34 -21.43
C THR A 176 -9.90 -10.95 -20.07
N PRO A 177 -10.34 -9.82 -19.48
CA PRO A 177 -9.92 -9.43 -18.14
C PRO A 177 -10.08 -10.54 -17.09
N GLU A 178 -11.17 -11.31 -17.17
CA GLU A 178 -11.41 -12.45 -16.28
C GLU A 178 -10.42 -13.60 -16.51
N GLN A 179 -10.07 -13.89 -17.77
CA GLN A 179 -9.06 -14.90 -18.09
C GLN A 179 -7.67 -14.50 -17.59
N ARG A 180 -7.30 -13.22 -17.74
CA ARG A 180 -6.06 -12.67 -17.18
C ARG A 180 -6.08 -12.77 -15.65
N ALA A 181 -7.18 -12.40 -15.01
CA ALA A 181 -7.33 -12.51 -13.56
C ALA A 181 -7.17 -13.95 -13.05
N LYS A 182 -7.78 -14.93 -13.72
CA LYS A 182 -7.61 -16.35 -13.39
C LYS A 182 -6.15 -16.79 -13.49
N LYS A 183 -5.48 -16.46 -14.59
CA LYS A 183 -4.05 -16.76 -14.78
C LYS A 183 -3.18 -16.10 -13.70
N LEU A 184 -3.36 -14.82 -13.43
CA LEU A 184 -2.62 -14.06 -12.41
C LEU A 184 -2.77 -14.69 -11.02
N LEU A 185 -3.95 -15.25 -10.72
CA LEU A 185 -4.24 -15.93 -9.46
C LEU A 185 -3.89 -17.44 -9.46
N GLY A 186 -3.39 -17.99 -10.57
CA GLY A 186 -3.09 -19.42 -10.70
C GLY A 186 -4.34 -20.32 -10.67
N LYS A 187 -5.47 -19.85 -11.21
CA LYS A 187 -6.77 -20.54 -11.23
C LYS A 187 -7.21 -20.96 -12.63
#